data_AF-A0A2J6HXF8-F1
#
_entry.id   AF-A0A2J6HXF8-F1
#
_cell.length_a   1.000
_cell.length_b   1.000
_cell.length_c   1.000
_cell.angle_alpha   90.00
_cell.angle_beta   90.00
_cell.angle_gamma   90.00
#
_symmetry.space_group_name_H-M   'P 1'
#
loop_
_entity.id
_entity.type
_entity.pdbx_description
1 polymer ?
#
loop_
_entity_poly.entity_id
_entity_poly.type
_entity_poly.pdbx_seq_one_letter_code
_entity_poly.pdbx_strand_id
1 'polypeptide(L)'
;MTHGQTNKKGKIVFIFLIAILIPAIWFFFLNKDSDLKLASEKLTGDWLRADGPYTISLSNITKDGKMTAEYFNPGPIHVGKSEWRIKDDILLIYVELKDENYPGSLYQLTYDKKADVL
;
A
#
# COMPACT_ATOMS: atom_id res chain seq x y z
N MET A 1 -7.51 -60.54 4.50
CA MET A 1 -6.77 -59.60 3.63
C MET A 1 -7.74 -58.49 3.22
N THR A 2 -7.84 -57.41 4.01
CA THR A 2 -8.71 -56.28 3.71
C THR A 2 -7.93 -55.24 2.92
N HIS A 3 -8.22 -55.17 1.61
CA HIS A 3 -7.59 -54.24 0.69
C HIS A 3 -8.25 -52.86 0.84
N GLY A 4 -7.55 -51.93 1.49
CA GLY A 4 -8.01 -50.55 1.67
C GLY A 4 -8.06 -49.81 0.34
N GLN A 5 -9.25 -49.64 -0.22
CA GLN A 5 -9.46 -48.73 -1.34
C GLN A 5 -9.19 -47.29 -0.87
N THR A 6 -8.05 -46.75 -1.30
CA THR A 6 -7.74 -45.33 -1.09
C THR A 6 -8.68 -44.46 -1.94
N ASN A 7 -9.33 -43.48 -1.32
CA ASN A 7 -10.30 -42.59 -1.94
C ASN A 7 -9.65 -41.70 -3.03
N LYS A 8 -9.65 -42.18 -4.28
CA LYS A 8 -9.16 -41.45 -5.46
C LYS A 8 -9.94 -40.16 -5.75
N LYS A 9 -11.24 -40.11 -5.42
CA LYS A 9 -12.09 -38.93 -5.66
C LYS A 9 -11.67 -37.74 -4.78
N GLY A 10 -11.36 -37.98 -3.50
CA GLY A 10 -10.82 -36.97 -2.60
C GLY A 10 -9.47 -36.41 -3.05
N LYS A 11 -8.59 -37.27 -3.59
CA LYS A 11 -7.28 -36.85 -4.12
C LYS A 11 -7.40 -35.97 -5.37
N ILE A 12 -8.32 -36.28 -6.29
CA ILE A 12 -8.55 -35.48 -7.50
C ILE A 12 -9.12 -34.10 -7.15
N VAL A 13 -10.14 -34.02 -6.29
CA VAL A 13 -10.71 -32.75 -5.81
C VAL A 13 -9.66 -31.90 -5.10
N PHE A 14 -8.78 -32.52 -4.30
CA PHE A 14 -7.68 -31.84 -3.62
C PHE A 14 -6.63 -31.26 -4.59
N ILE A 15 -6.30 -31.97 -5.67
CA ILE A 15 -5.39 -31.47 -6.72
C ILE A 15 -6.01 -30.26 -7.44
N PHE A 16 -7.32 -30.30 -7.75
CA PHE A 16 -8.00 -29.17 -8.38
C PHE A 16 -8.07 -27.93 -7.48
N LEU A 17 -8.27 -28.10 -6.17
CA LEU A 17 -8.24 -26.98 -5.20
C LEU A 17 -6.86 -26.32 -5.14
N ILE A 18 -5.78 -27.12 -5.10
CA ILE A 18 -4.41 -26.61 -5.08
C ILE A 18 -4.05 -25.91 -6.40
N ALA A 19 -4.50 -26.46 -7.54
CA ALA A 19 -4.24 -25.89 -8.86
C ALA A 19 -4.86 -24.50 -9.05
N ILE A 20 -5.88 -24.12 -8.27
CA ILE A 20 -6.50 -22.78 -8.28
C ILE A 20 -5.88 -21.88 -7.20
N LEU A 21 -5.63 -22.43 -6.01
CA LEU A 21 -5.07 -21.67 -4.88
C LEU A 21 -3.64 -21.20 -5.15
N ILE A 22 -2.77 -22.02 -5.77
CA ILE A 22 -1.39 -21.63 -6.06
C ILE A 22 -1.32 -20.43 -7.02
N PRO A 23 -1.99 -20.42 -8.18
CA PRO A 23 -2.02 -19.26 -9.06
C PRO A 23 -2.65 -18.03 -8.42
N ALA A 24 -3.71 -18.20 -7.61
CA ALA A 24 -4.34 -17.07 -6.92
C ALA A 24 -3.40 -16.42 -5.89
N ILE A 25 -2.68 -17.24 -5.12
CA ILE A 25 -1.65 -16.78 -4.19
C ILE A 25 -0.53 -16.07 -4.96
N TRP A 26 -0.04 -16.68 -6.05
CA TRP A 26 0.98 -16.07 -6.91
C TRP A 26 0.53 -14.73 -7.50
N PHE A 27 -0.69 -14.66 -8.02
CA PHE A 27 -1.29 -13.43 -8.54
C PHE A 27 -1.32 -12.33 -7.49
N PHE A 28 -1.74 -12.66 -6.26
CA PHE A 28 -1.73 -11.72 -5.15
C PHE A 28 -0.33 -11.20 -4.83
N PHE A 29 0.68 -12.09 -4.79
CA PHE A 29 2.06 -11.69 -4.53
C PHE A 29 2.67 -10.84 -5.65
N LEU A 30 2.43 -11.19 -6.92
CA LEU A 30 2.89 -10.42 -8.10
C LEU A 30 2.31 -9.00 -8.09
N ASN A 31 1.01 -8.86 -7.84
CA ASN A 31 0.36 -7.54 -7.78
C ASN A 31 0.98 -6.66 -6.69
N LYS A 32 1.24 -7.24 -5.51
CA LYS A 32 1.87 -6.53 -4.39
C LYS A 32 3.29 -6.02 -4.70
N ASP A 33 4.04 -6.70 -5.56
CA ASP A 33 5.38 -6.24 -6.00
C ASP A 33 5.28 -5.11 -7.03
N SER A 34 4.34 -5.18 -7.97
CA SER A 34 4.08 -4.08 -8.90
C SER A 34 3.58 -2.82 -8.20
N ASP A 35 2.71 -2.99 -7.19
CA ASP A 35 2.17 -1.89 -6.40
C ASP A 35 3.28 -1.19 -5.62
N LEU A 36 4.15 -1.96 -4.97
CA LEU A 36 5.33 -1.42 -4.29
C LEU A 36 6.23 -0.66 -5.25
N LYS A 37 6.53 -1.23 -6.43
CA LYS A 37 7.37 -0.56 -7.42
C LYS A 37 6.76 0.77 -7.85
N LEU A 38 5.46 0.80 -8.15
CA LEU A 38 4.75 2.02 -8.51
C LEU A 38 4.82 3.06 -7.38
N ALA A 39 4.49 2.67 -6.15
CA ALA A 39 4.50 3.58 -5.00
C ALA A 39 5.89 4.13 -4.72
N SER A 40 6.94 3.28 -4.72
CA SER A 40 8.32 3.72 -4.52
C SER A 40 8.79 4.69 -5.60
N GLU A 41 8.45 4.43 -6.87
CA GLU A 41 8.83 5.30 -8.00
C GLU A 41 8.06 6.62 -8.02
N LYS A 42 6.82 6.62 -7.55
CA LYS A 42 5.92 7.77 -7.67
C LYS A 42 5.78 8.62 -6.43
N LEU A 43 6.07 8.10 -5.25
CA LEU A 43 5.91 8.85 -4.00
C LEU A 43 7.22 9.33 -3.41
N THR A 44 8.34 8.67 -3.66
CA THR A 44 9.61 9.05 -3.04
C THR A 44 10.03 10.45 -3.48
N GLY A 45 10.25 11.35 -2.52
CA GLY A 45 10.71 12.72 -2.77
C GLY A 45 9.92 13.78 -2.00
N ASP A 46 10.19 15.03 -2.35
CA ASP A 46 9.56 16.21 -1.77
C ASP A 46 8.42 16.70 -2.65
N TRP A 47 7.27 16.94 -2.03
CA TRP A 47 6.04 17.35 -2.71
C TRP A 47 5.55 18.67 -2.16
N LEU A 48 5.13 19.55 -3.06
CA LEU A 48 4.26 20.67 -2.74
C LEU A 48 2.82 20.20 -2.89
N ARG A 49 2.00 20.43 -1.87
CA ARG A 49 0.57 20.11 -1.96
C ARG A 49 -0.12 20.97 -3.02
N ALA A 50 -1.02 20.36 -3.79
CA ALA A 50 -1.77 21.09 -4.81
C ALA A 50 -2.71 22.18 -4.24
N ASP A 51 -3.08 22.09 -2.96
CA ASP A 51 -4.07 22.95 -2.30
C ASP A 51 -3.49 24.01 -1.36
N GLY A 52 -2.17 24.15 -1.24
CA GLY A 52 -1.56 25.18 -0.40
C GLY A 52 -0.04 25.14 -0.34
N PRO A 53 0.60 26.10 0.36
CA PRO A 53 2.06 26.21 0.47
C PRO A 53 2.66 25.20 1.47
N TYR A 54 2.07 24.01 1.58
CA TYR A 54 2.49 22.96 2.49
C TYR A 54 3.38 21.97 1.74
N THR A 55 4.43 21.50 2.40
CA THR A 55 5.31 20.49 1.82
C THR A 55 5.26 19.19 2.60
N ILE A 56 5.50 18.09 1.88
CA ILE A 56 5.61 16.76 2.44
C ILE A 56 6.79 16.04 1.81
N SER A 57 7.69 15.49 2.63
CA SER A 57 8.77 14.61 2.18
C SER A 57 8.38 13.16 2.45
N LEU A 58 8.51 12.30 1.45
CA LEU A 58 8.13 10.90 1.51
C LEU A 58 9.33 10.00 1.22
N SER A 59 9.56 9.03 2.10
CA SER A 59 10.68 8.07 1.98
C SER A 59 10.33 6.72 2.60
N ASN A 60 11.24 5.74 2.47
CA ASN A 60 11.11 4.40 3.06
C ASN A 60 9.77 3.71 2.72
N ILE A 61 9.37 3.74 1.45
CA ILE A 61 8.13 3.08 0.97
C ILE A 61 8.26 1.56 1.10
N THR A 62 7.39 0.92 1.86
CA THR A 62 7.45 -0.52 2.15
C THR A 62 6.26 -1.30 1.60
N LYS A 63 6.46 -2.60 1.32
CA LYS A 63 5.44 -3.51 0.74
C LYS A 63 4.20 -3.68 1.61
N ASP A 64 4.31 -3.46 2.92
CA ASP A 64 3.19 -3.53 3.88
C ASP A 64 2.34 -2.26 3.89
N GLY A 65 2.64 -1.27 3.04
CA GLY A 65 1.85 -0.05 2.90
C GLY A 65 2.28 1.05 3.87
N LYS A 66 3.46 0.93 4.50
CA LYS A 66 4.02 1.98 5.35
C LYS A 66 5.00 2.83 4.56
N MET A 67 5.22 4.03 5.07
CA MET A 67 6.25 4.94 4.61
C MET A 67 6.68 5.87 5.75
N THR A 68 7.77 6.60 5.56
CA THR A 68 8.12 7.76 6.37
C THR A 68 7.56 9.01 5.69
N ALA A 69 6.87 9.85 6.44
CA ALA A 69 6.45 11.17 6.00
C ALA A 69 6.96 12.24 6.96
N GLU A 70 7.54 13.30 6.40
CA GLU A 70 7.84 14.54 7.10
C GLU A 70 6.92 15.63 6.54
N TYR A 71 6.25 16.38 7.43
CA TYR A 71 5.20 17.31 7.03
C TYR A 71 5.50 18.73 7.52
N PHE A 72 5.27 19.74 6.68
CA PHE A 72 5.66 21.12 7.00
C PHE A 72 4.51 22.12 6.79
N ASN A 73 4.26 22.96 7.80
CA ASN A 73 3.37 24.12 7.73
C ASN A 73 3.65 25.18 8.82
N PRO A 74 4.43 26.24 8.54
CA PRO A 74 5.61 26.22 7.69
C PRO A 74 6.80 25.48 8.36
N GLY A 75 6.73 25.25 9.67
CA GLY A 75 7.68 24.41 10.41
C GLY A 75 7.29 22.93 10.36
N PRO A 76 8.16 22.02 10.84
CA PRO A 76 7.85 20.60 10.90
C PRO A 76 6.67 20.33 11.84
N ILE A 77 5.81 19.38 11.45
CA ILE A 77 4.71 18.87 12.25
C ILE A 77 4.99 17.40 12.56
N HIS A 78 4.82 17.00 13.82
CA HIS A 78 4.99 15.60 14.19
C HIS A 78 3.99 14.70 13.46
N VAL A 79 4.50 13.71 12.72
CA VAL A 79 3.70 12.69 12.04
C VAL A 79 3.60 11.45 12.94
N GLY A 80 2.38 11.07 13.30
CA GLY A 80 2.10 9.88 14.10
C GLY A 80 2.06 8.59 13.27
N LYS A 81 1.56 8.68 12.03
CA LYS A 81 1.40 7.54 11.13
C LYS A 81 1.44 7.98 9.68
N SER A 82 2.06 7.18 8.82
CA SER A 82 2.08 7.40 7.37
C SER A 82 1.96 6.08 6.62
N GLU A 83 0.98 6.02 5.72
CA GLU A 83 0.65 4.83 4.94
C GLU A 83 0.34 5.18 3.50
N TRP A 84 0.53 4.21 2.60
CA TRP A 84 0.13 4.29 1.20
C TRP A 84 -0.68 3.05 0.83
N ARG A 85 -1.57 3.20 -0.15
CA ARG A 85 -2.29 2.08 -0.76
C ARG A 85 -2.73 2.42 -2.17
N ILE A 86 -2.95 1.38 -2.97
CA ILE A 86 -3.66 1.51 -4.24
C ILE A 86 -5.11 1.04 -4.02
N LYS A 87 -6.07 1.89 -4.39
CA LYS A 87 -7.49 1.56 -4.34
C LYS A 87 -8.14 2.02 -5.64
N ASP A 88 -8.82 1.11 -6.34
CA ASP A 88 -9.48 1.41 -7.62
C ASP A 88 -8.52 2.07 -8.63
N ASP A 89 -7.29 1.55 -8.72
CA ASP A 89 -6.16 2.08 -9.51
C ASP A 89 -5.66 3.49 -9.12
N ILE A 90 -6.10 4.01 -7.99
CA ILE A 90 -5.68 5.31 -7.44
C ILE A 90 -4.65 5.08 -6.34
N LEU A 91 -3.50 5.73 -6.45
CA LEU A 91 -2.46 5.75 -5.42
C LEU A 91 -2.80 6.80 -4.36
N LEU A 92 -3.06 6.33 -3.14
CA LEU A 92 -3.51 7.12 -2.00
C LEU A 92 -2.45 7.12 -0.90
N ILE A 93 -2.34 8.27 -0.23
CA ILE A 93 -1.49 8.49 0.93
C ILE A 93 -2.36 8.85 2.13
N TYR A 94 -2.01 8.31 3.29
CA TYR A 94 -2.60 8.64 4.58
C TYR A 94 -1.51 9.18 5.49
N VAL A 95 -1.72 10.36 6.06
CA VAL A 95 -0.82 10.95 7.05
C VAL A 95 -1.62 11.38 8.26
N GLU A 96 -1.24 10.91 9.43
CA GLU A 96 -1.74 11.36 10.72
C GLU A 96 -0.77 12.38 11.31
N LEU A 97 -1.24 13.60 11.52
CA LEU A 97 -0.51 14.64 12.24
C LEU A 97 -0.84 14.54 13.73
N LYS A 98 0.19 14.55 14.59
CA LYS A 98 0.11 14.43 16.06
C LYS A 98 0.94 15.50 16.75
N ASP A 99 0.53 16.75 16.62
CA ASP A 99 1.23 17.89 17.23
C ASP A 99 0.25 18.76 18.03
N GLU A 100 0.76 19.79 18.71
CA GLU A 100 -0.03 20.64 19.61
C GLU A 100 -1.30 21.20 18.93
N ASN A 101 -1.16 21.66 17.69
CA ASN A 101 -2.28 22.17 16.88
C ASN A 101 -2.97 21.11 16.01
N TYR A 102 -2.50 19.86 16.07
CA TYR A 102 -2.95 18.75 15.24
C TYR A 102 -3.09 17.48 16.07
N PRO A 103 -4.12 17.35 16.92
CA PRO A 103 -4.28 16.19 17.81
C PRO A 103 -4.87 14.97 17.07
N GLY A 104 -4.13 14.39 16.12
CA GLY A 104 -4.56 13.21 15.35
C GLY A 104 -5.31 13.56 14.06
N SER A 105 -4.97 14.67 13.40
CA SER A 105 -5.60 15.06 12.13
C SER A 105 -5.18 14.11 11.01
N LEU A 106 -6.15 13.50 10.34
CA LEU A 106 -5.93 12.55 9.26
C LEU A 106 -6.10 13.22 7.90
N TYR A 107 -5.04 13.18 7.09
CA TYR A 107 -5.04 13.64 5.72
C TYR A 107 -4.98 12.45 4.77
N GLN A 108 -5.91 12.42 3.81
CA GLN A 108 -5.86 11.52 2.67
C GLN A 108 -5.49 12.33 1.43
N LEU A 109 -4.33 12.03 0.85
CA LEU A 109 -3.81 12.71 -0.35
C LEU A 109 -3.86 11.74 -1.53
N THR A 110 -4.05 12.28 -2.73
CA THR A 110 -4.22 11.48 -3.95
C THR A 110 -3.13 11.86 -4.92
N TYR A 111 -2.29 10.90 -5.29
CA TYR A 111 -1.31 11.13 -6.35
C TYR A 111 -2.03 11.24 -7.71
N ASP A 112 -2.00 12.43 -8.30
CA ASP A 112 -2.48 12.64 -9.67
C ASP A 112 -1.35 12.32 -10.65
N LYS A 113 -1.44 11.15 -11.27
CA LYS A 113 -0.47 10.65 -12.27
C LYS A 113 -0.34 11.56 -13.50
N LYS A 114 -1.37 12.32 -13.87
CA LYS A 114 -1.34 13.17 -15.07
C LYS A 114 -0.57 14.46 -14.81
N ALA A 115 -0.77 15.04 -13.63
CA ALA A 115 -0.13 16.29 -13.23
C ALA A 115 1.19 16.06 -12.49
N ASP A 116 1.45 14.83 -12.03
CA ASP A 116 2.59 14.47 -11.17
C ASP A 116 2.61 15.33 -9.90
N VAL A 117 1.47 15.35 -9.21
CA VAL A 117 1.26 16.12 -7.98
C VAL A 117 0.57 15.27 -6.92
N LEU A 118 0.64 15.75 -5.67
CA LEU A 118 0.07 15.14 -4.49
C LEU A 118 -1.08 15.95 -3.88
#